data_AF-A0A183Q3B8-F1
#
_entry.id   AF-A0A183Q3B8-F1
#
_cell.length_a   1.000
_cell.length_b   1.000
_cell.length_c   1.000
_cell.angle_alpha   90.00
_cell.angle_beta   90.00
_cell.angle_gamma   90.00
#
_symmetry.space_group_name_H-M   'P 1'
#
loop_
_entity.id
_entity.type
_entity.pdbx_description
1 polymer ?
#
loop_
_entity_poly.entity_id
_entity_poly.type
_entity_poly.pdbx_seq_one_letter_code
_entity_poly.pdbx_strand_id
1 'polypeptide(L)'
;MRHKCRLKLTNFTIISTDKFITMGTIYWQLNDIWSTPSWSTIDSVGQWKLSHYNAIKEYYDLTKWGRIAIHHNNEIIEADWIPNTNHNNLFPIEFELICYTIWSFIPTYREILNISIKHYIQCPINILNKSLNDLNKLCHFNYRNGRIIQIIIRNNLYSIISDRNLLLLDKPIQIKIWPKNAGKTLQIKSIKLLNIMNNLLKIQKMAPFLTNHIYEIIIESKSPELFINLDIDPRIDVEFWFSINGFHLINENEKIIHLYISGNKTISIDVLKHYLWIESLATLNMKEL
;
A
#
# COMPACT_ATOMS: atom_id res chain seq x y z
N MET A 1 7.92 2.33 17.64
CA MET A 1 8.46 3.66 18.00
C MET A 1 7.27 4.54 18.34
N ARG A 2 7.05 4.92 19.62
CA ARG A 2 5.88 5.71 20.02
C ARG A 2 6.14 7.20 19.78
N HIS A 3 5.62 7.72 18.69
CA HIS A 3 5.69 9.14 18.30
C HIS A 3 4.77 9.98 19.19
N LYS A 4 5.31 10.52 20.29
CA LYS A 4 4.59 11.47 21.15
C LYS A 4 4.80 12.88 20.60
N CYS A 5 3.86 13.37 19.82
CA CYS A 5 3.93 14.65 19.11
C CYS A 5 3.98 15.89 20.01
N ARG A 6 4.44 17.01 19.43
CA ARG A 6 3.66 18.26 19.49
C ARG A 6 3.74 19.09 18.21
N LEU A 7 2.58 19.56 17.73
CA LEU A 7 2.45 20.73 16.87
C LEU A 7 2.12 21.95 17.77
N LYS A 8 2.92 23.01 17.63
CA LYS A 8 2.86 24.38 18.22
C LYS A 8 2.53 24.53 19.72
N LEU A 9 3.53 24.98 20.50
CA LEU A 9 3.32 25.74 21.75
C LEU A 9 3.31 27.22 21.40
N THR A 10 2.23 27.93 21.72
CA THR A 10 2.22 29.39 21.77
C THR A 10 2.64 29.93 23.14
N ASN A 11 3.04 29.10 24.10
CA ASN A 11 3.57 29.57 25.39
C ASN A 11 4.73 28.71 25.88
N PHE A 12 5.76 29.36 26.42
CA PHE A 12 7.00 28.77 26.94
C PHE A 12 6.76 27.92 28.19
N THR A 13 6.29 26.67 28.02
CA THR A 13 6.35 25.68 29.09
C THR A 13 7.25 24.52 28.66
N ILE A 14 8.37 24.38 29.36
CA ILE A 14 9.32 23.29 29.21
C ILE A 14 8.65 22.02 29.72
N ILE A 15 8.38 21.06 28.82
CA ILE A 15 7.83 19.75 29.19
C ILE A 15 9.00 18.77 29.23
N SER A 16 9.25 18.16 30.39
CA SER A 16 10.16 17.03 30.55
C SER A 16 9.52 15.76 30.00
N THR A 17 9.75 15.44 28.72
CA THR A 17 9.40 14.12 28.18
C THR A 17 10.62 13.21 28.19
N ASP A 18 10.59 12.14 29.00
CA ASP A 18 11.61 11.08 29.06
C ASP A 18 11.74 10.23 27.76
N LYS A 19 11.16 10.69 26.64
CA LYS A 19 11.16 9.97 25.35
C LYS A 19 11.39 10.94 24.19
N PHE A 20 12.22 10.51 23.24
CA PHE A 20 12.58 11.25 22.04
C PHE A 20 11.40 11.48 21.09
N ILE A 21 11.34 12.67 20.48
CA ILE A 21 10.31 13.07 19.50
C ILE A 21 10.91 12.96 18.10
N THR A 22 10.29 12.18 17.22
CA THR A 22 10.68 12.09 15.80
C THR A 22 10.04 13.24 15.02
N MET A 23 10.87 14.08 14.40
CA MET A 23 10.42 15.23 13.60
C MET A 23 10.57 15.02 12.08
N GLY A 24 11.16 13.91 11.67
CA GLY A 24 11.34 13.57 10.27
C GLY A 24 11.89 12.17 10.11
N THR A 25 11.71 11.62 8.91
CA THR A 25 12.29 10.35 8.49
C THR A 25 12.96 10.56 7.14
N ILE A 26 14.22 10.15 7.05
CA ILE A 26 14.99 10.12 5.81
C ILE A 26 15.51 8.70 5.70
N TYR A 27 15.08 7.97 4.69
CA TYR A 27 15.60 6.63 4.43
C TYR A 27 16.89 6.74 3.61
N TRP A 28 17.83 5.83 3.86
CA TRP A 28 19.03 5.69 3.05
C TRP A 28 18.84 4.49 2.10
N GLN A 29 18.93 4.63 0.77
CA GLN A 29 19.20 5.83 -0.04
C GLN A 29 18.11 6.03 -1.12
N LEU A 30 18.07 7.20 -1.76
CA LEU A 30 17.06 7.49 -2.79
C LEU A 30 17.36 6.72 -4.08
N ASN A 31 18.51 7.01 -4.71
CA ASN A 31 18.87 6.54 -6.04
C ASN A 31 20.22 5.81 -6.09
N ASP A 32 20.48 5.12 -7.19
CA ASP A 32 21.80 4.58 -7.54
C ASP A 32 22.54 5.46 -8.54
N ILE A 33 23.87 5.33 -8.53
CA ILE A 33 24.76 5.94 -9.54
C ILE A 33 25.21 4.94 -10.62
N TRP A 34 25.14 3.64 -10.35
CA TRP A 34 25.44 2.55 -11.28
C TRP A 34 24.64 1.30 -10.91
N SER A 35 24.62 0.30 -11.78
CA SER A 35 23.93 -0.98 -11.53
C SER A 35 24.64 -1.81 -10.45
N THR A 36 24.12 -1.81 -9.23
CA THR A 36 24.62 -2.61 -8.11
C THR A 36 23.51 -2.93 -7.11
N PRO A 37 23.61 -4.02 -6.33
CA PRO A 37 22.85 -4.14 -5.11
C PRO A 37 23.16 -2.95 -4.19
N SER A 38 22.12 -2.27 -3.70
CA SER A 38 22.23 -1.10 -2.84
C SER A 38 20.94 -0.92 -2.02
N TRP A 39 20.93 0.09 -1.15
CA TRP A 39 19.73 0.52 -0.41
C TRP A 39 18.85 1.50 -1.19
N SER A 40 19.10 1.71 -2.48
CA SER A 40 18.32 2.66 -3.26
C SER A 40 16.89 2.17 -3.45
N THR A 41 15.98 3.11 -3.66
CA THR A 41 14.60 2.82 -4.06
C THR A 41 14.35 3.13 -5.53
N ILE A 42 15.22 3.92 -6.15
CA ILE A 42 15.28 4.19 -7.59
C ILE A 42 16.62 3.64 -8.09
N ASP A 43 16.60 2.84 -9.15
CA ASP A 43 17.85 2.31 -9.71
C ASP A 43 18.62 3.35 -10.55
N SER A 44 19.75 2.95 -11.13
CA SER A 44 20.64 3.85 -11.87
C SER A 44 20.07 4.32 -13.21
N VAL A 45 19.02 3.66 -13.72
CA VAL A 45 18.32 4.07 -14.95
C VAL A 45 17.02 4.83 -14.65
N GLY A 46 16.75 5.11 -13.37
CA GLY A 46 15.57 5.89 -12.94
C GLY A 46 14.31 5.05 -12.68
N GLN A 47 14.40 3.72 -12.73
CA GLN A 47 13.26 2.83 -12.51
C GLN A 47 12.95 2.68 -11.03
N TRP A 48 11.66 2.64 -10.71
CA TRP A 48 11.18 2.54 -9.34
C TRP A 48 11.19 1.08 -8.87
N LYS A 49 11.90 0.81 -7.78
CA LYS A 49 11.78 -0.44 -7.03
C LYS A 49 10.49 -0.43 -6.21
N LEU A 50 10.01 -1.61 -5.80
CA LEU A 50 8.83 -1.76 -4.93
C LEU A 50 8.88 -0.87 -3.67
N SER A 51 10.07 -0.67 -3.11
CA SER A 51 10.30 0.21 -1.97
C SER A 51 9.91 1.68 -2.24
N HIS A 52 10.10 2.18 -3.46
CA HIS A 52 9.74 3.55 -3.83
C HIS A 52 8.23 3.72 -3.91
N TYR A 53 7.52 2.75 -4.52
CA TYR A 53 6.05 2.71 -4.52
C TYR A 53 5.49 2.73 -3.10
N ASN A 54 6.09 1.95 -2.19
CA ASN A 54 5.69 1.95 -0.78
C ASN A 54 6.00 3.29 -0.08
N ALA A 55 7.15 3.92 -0.38
CA ALA A 55 7.48 5.23 0.18
C ALA A 55 6.46 6.31 -0.26
N ILE A 56 6.06 6.33 -1.53
CA ILE A 56 5.04 7.26 -2.05
C ILE A 56 3.69 7.01 -1.36
N LYS A 57 3.29 5.74 -1.25
CA LYS A 57 2.06 5.32 -0.57
C LYS A 57 2.00 5.79 0.89
N GLU A 58 3.12 5.68 1.62
CA GLU A 58 3.17 5.98 3.06
C GLU A 58 3.39 7.47 3.39
N TYR A 59 4.12 8.21 2.54
CA TYR A 59 4.54 9.58 2.82
C TYR A 59 3.85 10.66 1.99
N TYR A 60 3.58 10.40 0.70
CA TYR A 60 3.09 11.43 -0.21
C TYR A 60 1.57 11.37 -0.39
N ASP A 61 1.03 10.17 -0.54
CA ASP A 61 -0.39 9.97 -0.78
C ASP A 61 -1.17 9.95 0.56
N LEU A 62 -1.22 11.09 1.23
CA LEU A 62 -1.94 11.24 2.49
C LEU A 62 -3.43 11.50 2.21
N THR A 63 -4.30 10.70 2.85
CA THR A 63 -5.74 10.97 2.77
C THR A 63 -6.07 12.28 3.50
N LYS A 64 -7.22 12.88 3.14
CA LYS A 64 -7.73 14.08 3.85
C LYS A 64 -7.89 13.86 5.36
N TRP A 65 -8.09 12.61 5.77
CA TRP A 65 -8.34 12.23 7.17
C TRP A 65 -7.10 11.72 7.90
N GLY A 66 -5.93 11.68 7.24
CA GLY A 66 -4.68 11.19 7.83
C GLY A 66 -4.33 9.78 7.38
N ARG A 67 -3.55 9.06 8.20
CA ARG A 67 -3.07 7.70 7.92
C ARG A 67 -3.16 6.80 9.14
N ILE A 68 -3.16 5.49 8.94
CA ILE A 68 -3.09 4.51 10.03
C ILE A 68 -1.74 3.81 9.95
N ALA A 69 -1.01 3.84 11.06
CA ALA A 69 0.18 3.03 11.25
C ALA A 69 -0.19 1.81 12.08
N ILE A 70 -0.02 0.61 11.51
CA ILE A 70 -0.23 -0.66 12.22
C ILE A 70 1.13 -1.29 12.45
N HIS A 71 1.43 -1.67 13.68
CA HIS A 71 2.67 -2.36 14.02
C HIS A 71 2.42 -3.59 14.88
N HIS A 72 3.21 -4.62 14.60
CA HIS A 72 3.26 -5.83 15.38
C HIS A 72 4.51 -5.81 16.26
N ASN A 73 4.33 -5.87 17.58
CA ASN A 73 5.42 -5.95 18.55
C ASN A 73 5.25 -7.21 19.41
N ASN A 74 6.11 -8.19 19.18
CA ASN A 74 6.11 -9.52 19.80
C ASN A 74 4.78 -10.28 19.64
N GLU A 75 3.83 -10.01 20.52
CA GLU A 75 2.50 -10.63 20.57
C GLU A 75 1.37 -9.61 20.60
N ILE A 76 1.68 -8.32 20.56
CA ILE A 76 0.69 -7.24 20.63
C ILE A 76 0.67 -6.56 19.26
N ILE A 77 -0.55 -6.38 18.76
CA ILE A 77 -0.82 -5.61 17.57
C ILE A 77 -1.41 -4.28 18.03
N GLU A 78 -0.68 -3.22 17.70
CA GLU A 78 -1.06 -1.86 17.98
C GLU A 78 -1.32 -1.15 16.64
N ALA A 79 -2.34 -0.30 16.60
CA ALA A 79 -2.57 0.60 15.49
C ALA A 79 -2.82 2.01 16.01
N ASP A 80 -2.19 2.97 15.35
CA ASP A 80 -2.29 4.39 15.65
C ASP A 80 -2.81 5.14 14.42
N TRP A 81 -3.84 5.95 14.61
CA TRP A 81 -4.29 6.92 13.62
C TRP A 81 -3.52 8.22 13.77
N ILE A 82 -2.92 8.67 12.67
CA ILE A 82 -2.15 9.92 12.57
C ILE A 82 -2.99 10.92 11.77
N PRO A 83 -3.56 11.96 12.40
CA PRO A 83 -4.41 12.92 11.71
C PRO A 83 -3.63 13.76 10.69
N ASN A 84 -4.32 14.18 9.62
CA ASN A 84 -3.77 15.15 8.68
C ASN A 84 -3.73 16.54 9.34
N THR A 85 -2.63 17.27 9.18
CA THR A 85 -2.42 18.59 9.79
C THR A 85 -3.11 19.73 9.05
N ASN A 86 -3.67 19.46 7.87
CA ASN A 86 -4.39 20.47 7.10
C ASN A 86 -5.72 20.83 7.79
N HIS A 87 -5.88 22.11 8.11
CA HIS A 87 -6.88 22.74 9.00
C HIS A 87 -8.37 22.56 8.66
N ASN A 88 -8.75 21.66 7.76
CA ASN A 88 -10.16 21.38 7.53
C ASN A 88 -10.64 20.37 8.59
N ASN A 89 -11.57 20.80 9.45
CA ASN A 89 -12.19 20.05 10.56
C ASN A 89 -13.01 18.81 10.14
N LEU A 90 -12.61 18.11 9.08
CA LEU A 90 -13.20 16.86 8.65
C LEU A 90 -12.49 15.73 9.40
N PHE A 91 -12.92 15.50 10.63
CA PHE A 91 -12.49 14.33 11.39
C PHE A 91 -13.13 13.06 10.81
N PRO A 92 -12.41 11.94 10.81
CA PRO A 92 -13.03 10.66 10.53
C PRO A 92 -14.08 10.36 11.60
N ILE A 93 -15.19 9.76 11.19
CA ILE A 93 -16.31 9.49 12.09
C ILE A 93 -16.10 8.13 12.76
N GLU A 94 -15.59 7.16 11.99
CA GLU A 94 -15.45 5.78 12.44
C GLU A 94 -14.18 5.12 11.90
N PHE A 95 -13.61 4.21 12.70
CA PHE A 95 -12.59 3.27 12.25
C PHE A 95 -13.21 1.87 12.23
N GLU A 96 -12.99 1.11 11.16
CA GLU A 96 -13.48 -0.27 11.06
C GLU A 96 -12.28 -1.22 10.95
N LEU A 97 -12.20 -2.18 11.88
CA LEU A 97 -11.30 -3.32 11.79
C LEU A 97 -11.94 -4.38 10.90
N ILE A 98 -11.23 -4.81 9.87
CA ILE A 98 -11.64 -5.88 8.96
C ILE A 98 -10.57 -6.96 8.97
N CYS A 99 -10.98 -8.21 9.19
CA CYS A 99 -10.09 -9.35 9.15
C CYS A 99 -10.28 -10.11 7.83
N TYR A 100 -9.17 -10.42 7.18
CA TYR A 100 -9.12 -11.18 5.93
C TYR A 100 -8.20 -12.39 6.07
N THR A 101 -8.35 -13.32 5.14
CA THR A 101 -7.39 -14.41 4.95
C THR A 101 -7.04 -14.49 3.47
N ILE A 102 -5.87 -15.04 3.15
CA ILE A 102 -5.49 -15.30 1.75
C ILE A 102 -6.44 -16.29 1.03
N TRP A 103 -7.35 -16.94 1.76
CA TRP A 103 -8.23 -17.99 1.24
C TRP A 103 -9.51 -17.47 0.58
N SER A 104 -9.93 -16.24 0.87
CA SER A 104 -11.19 -15.69 0.39
C SER A 104 -11.15 -14.16 0.35
N PHE A 105 -11.80 -13.57 -0.66
CA PHE A 105 -12.06 -12.12 -0.70
C PHE A 105 -13.11 -11.68 0.32
N ILE A 106 -13.86 -12.63 0.88
CA ILE A 106 -14.88 -12.36 1.89
C ILE A 106 -14.16 -12.21 3.25
N PRO A 107 -14.35 -11.09 3.96
CA PRO A 107 -13.75 -10.90 5.28
C PRO A 107 -14.32 -11.91 6.28
N THR A 108 -13.48 -12.37 7.20
CA THR A 108 -13.91 -13.30 8.25
C THR A 108 -14.61 -12.58 9.40
N TYR A 109 -14.28 -11.30 9.61
CA TYR A 109 -14.80 -10.50 10.71
C TYR A 109 -14.73 -9.00 10.39
N ARG A 110 -15.67 -8.23 10.97
CA ARG A 110 -15.77 -6.77 10.89
C ARG A 110 -16.21 -6.21 12.24
N GLU A 111 -15.55 -5.15 12.69
CA GLU A 111 -15.89 -4.44 13.93
C GLU A 111 -15.66 -2.95 13.77
N ILE A 112 -16.64 -2.14 14.21
CA ILE A 112 -16.46 -0.69 14.32
C ILE A 112 -15.76 -0.39 15.64
N LEU A 113 -14.62 0.29 15.56
CA LEU A 113 -13.83 0.70 16.70
C LEU A 113 -14.34 2.05 17.21
N ASN A 114 -15.01 2.03 18.36
CA ASN A 114 -15.54 3.23 19.00
C ASN A 114 -14.43 3.98 19.74
N ILE A 115 -13.85 5.00 19.11
CA ILE A 115 -12.79 5.84 19.69
C ILE A 115 -13.33 7.23 19.96
N SER A 116 -13.17 7.71 21.19
CA SER A 116 -13.56 9.07 21.58
C SER A 116 -12.54 10.10 21.07
N ILE A 117 -12.78 10.64 19.88
CA ILE A 117 -11.99 11.71 19.28
C ILE A 117 -12.37 13.04 19.95
N LYS A 118 -11.44 13.62 20.72
CA LYS A 118 -11.56 15.00 21.22
C LYS A 118 -11.42 16.01 20.07
N HIS A 119 -11.98 17.21 20.23
CA HIS A 119 -11.76 18.29 19.25
C HIS A 119 -10.28 18.74 19.25
N TYR A 120 -9.74 19.06 18.07
CA TYR A 120 -8.37 19.56 17.85
C TYR A 120 -7.25 18.56 18.20
N ILE A 121 -7.12 17.51 17.39
CA ILE A 121 -6.05 16.52 17.60
C ILE A 121 -4.96 16.68 16.55
N GLN A 122 -3.77 16.98 17.05
CA GLN A 122 -2.52 17.10 16.30
C GLN A 122 -1.57 15.94 16.58
N CYS A 123 -2.01 14.95 17.37
CA CYS A 123 -1.20 13.83 17.84
C CYS A 123 -1.78 12.50 17.35
N PRO A 124 -0.94 11.47 17.15
CA PRO A 124 -1.40 10.11 16.92
C PRO A 124 -2.32 9.64 18.05
N ILE A 125 -3.39 8.95 17.68
CA ILE A 125 -4.33 8.32 18.62
C ILE A 125 -4.23 6.82 18.45
N ASN A 126 -4.07 6.09 19.55
CA ASN A 126 -4.16 4.65 19.52
C ASN A 126 -5.61 4.22 19.25
N ILE A 127 -5.82 3.50 18.15
CA ILE A 127 -7.12 3.02 17.71
C ILE A 127 -7.30 1.51 17.94
N LEU A 128 -6.19 0.78 18.02
CA LEU A 128 -6.19 -0.66 18.31
C LEU A 128 -5.02 -0.98 19.23
N ASN A 129 -5.30 -1.78 20.24
CA ASN A 129 -4.28 -2.44 21.07
C ASN A 129 -4.85 -3.78 21.53
N LYS A 130 -4.46 -4.87 20.85
CA LYS A 130 -4.95 -6.22 21.15
C LYS A 130 -3.82 -7.23 21.03
N SER A 131 -3.88 -8.29 21.83
CA SER A 131 -2.95 -9.41 21.68
C SER A 131 -3.25 -10.20 20.40
N LEU A 132 -2.25 -10.87 19.85
CA LEU A 132 -2.37 -11.73 18.69
C LEU A 132 -3.36 -12.88 18.98
N ASN A 133 -3.38 -13.40 20.20
CA ASN A 133 -4.31 -14.47 20.60
C ASN A 133 -5.78 -13.97 20.60
N ASP A 134 -6.02 -12.77 21.12
CA ASP A 134 -7.36 -12.19 21.13
C ASP A 134 -7.83 -11.90 19.70
N LEU A 135 -6.95 -11.35 18.86
CA LEU A 135 -7.25 -11.13 17.44
C LEU A 135 -7.51 -12.45 16.70
N ASN A 136 -6.80 -13.53 17.01
CA ASN A 136 -7.08 -14.84 16.41
C ASN A 136 -8.49 -15.34 16.73
N LYS A 137 -8.93 -15.14 17.98
CA LYS A 137 -10.28 -15.52 18.42
C LYS A 137 -11.35 -14.62 17.78
N LEU A 138 -11.14 -13.30 17.82
CA LEU A 138 -12.07 -12.30 17.27
C LEU A 138 -12.24 -12.45 15.76
N CYS A 139 -11.14 -12.54 15.02
CA CYS A 139 -11.15 -12.64 13.56
C CYS A 139 -11.54 -14.02 13.04
N HIS A 140 -11.80 -15.00 13.91
CA HIS A 140 -12.10 -16.39 13.57
C HIS A 140 -11.09 -17.01 12.57
N PHE A 141 -9.79 -16.75 12.78
CA PHE A 141 -8.77 -17.22 11.83
C PHE A 141 -8.59 -18.75 11.82
N ASN A 142 -9.16 -19.49 12.78
CA ASN A 142 -9.21 -20.95 12.80
C ASN A 142 -7.85 -21.61 12.53
N TYR A 143 -6.77 -21.03 13.07
CA TYR A 143 -5.38 -21.47 12.88
C TYR A 143 -4.89 -21.48 11.42
N ARG A 144 -5.57 -20.77 10.51
CA ARG A 144 -5.14 -20.62 9.12
C ARG A 144 -3.96 -19.66 9.03
N ASN A 145 -3.06 -19.93 8.09
CA ASN A 145 -1.97 -19.03 7.72
C ASN A 145 -2.45 -18.04 6.66
N GLY A 146 -1.71 -16.93 6.52
CA GLY A 146 -2.07 -15.81 5.66
C GLY A 146 -3.15 -14.93 6.28
N ARG A 147 -3.03 -14.67 7.57
CA ARG A 147 -3.94 -13.83 8.36
C ARG A 147 -3.62 -12.37 8.12
N ILE A 148 -4.65 -11.60 7.82
CA ILE A 148 -4.52 -10.21 7.43
C ILE A 148 -5.50 -9.39 8.23
N ILE A 149 -5.04 -8.26 8.74
CA ILE A 149 -5.92 -7.23 9.29
C ILE A 149 -5.82 -5.99 8.46
N GLN A 150 -6.95 -5.32 8.29
CA GLN A 150 -7.03 -4.02 7.65
C GLN A 150 -7.84 -3.11 8.54
N ILE A 151 -7.41 -1.85 8.67
CA ILE A 151 -8.20 -0.84 9.35
C ILE A 151 -8.56 0.24 8.35
N ILE A 152 -9.85 0.45 8.15
CA ILE A 152 -10.33 1.49 7.24
C ILE A 152 -10.88 2.67 8.03
N ILE A 153 -10.78 3.85 7.42
CA ILE A 153 -11.33 5.09 7.92
C ILE A 153 -12.66 5.34 7.19
N ARG A 154 -13.75 5.53 7.94
CA ARG A 154 -15.09 5.79 7.39
C ARG A 154 -15.59 7.18 7.75
N ASN A 155 -16.30 7.78 6.80
CA ASN A 155 -17.10 8.99 6.97
C ASN A 155 -18.45 8.75 6.25
N ASN A 156 -19.56 9.29 6.78
CA ASN A 156 -20.95 8.99 6.40
C ASN A 156 -21.27 9.08 4.89
N LEU A 157 -20.45 9.77 4.10
CA LEU A 157 -20.66 9.96 2.65
C LEU A 157 -19.64 9.20 1.76
N TYR A 158 -18.49 8.78 2.30
CA TYR A 158 -17.41 8.15 1.52
C TYR A 158 -16.62 7.16 2.37
N SER A 159 -16.46 5.93 1.89
CA SER A 159 -15.45 5.00 2.41
C SER A 159 -14.25 5.02 1.48
N ILE A 160 -13.05 5.36 2.00
CA ILE A 160 -11.82 5.18 1.25
C ILE A 160 -11.35 3.76 1.54
N ILE A 161 -11.91 2.81 0.83
CA ILE A 161 -11.37 1.46 0.79
C ILE A 161 -10.18 1.53 -0.16
N SER A 162 -8.99 1.57 0.39
CA SER A 162 -7.75 1.44 -0.39
C SER A 162 -6.93 0.32 0.21
N ASP A 163 -6.02 -0.26 -0.57
CA ASP A 163 -5.08 -1.32 -0.12
C ASP A 163 -4.05 -0.81 0.92
N ARG A 164 -4.35 0.31 1.59
CA ARG A 164 -3.60 0.93 2.67
C ARG A 164 -4.04 0.34 4.00
N ASN A 165 -3.22 0.59 5.02
CA ASN A 165 -3.51 0.23 6.41
C ASN A 165 -3.76 -1.28 6.60
N LEU A 166 -2.99 -2.07 5.86
CA LEU A 166 -3.08 -3.52 5.87
C LEU A 166 -1.82 -4.11 6.49
N LEU A 167 -2.00 -5.05 7.40
CA LEU A 167 -0.92 -5.78 8.03
C LEU A 167 -1.12 -7.27 7.82
N LEU A 168 -0.15 -7.90 7.16
CA LEU A 168 0.01 -9.34 7.14
C LEU A 168 0.60 -9.77 8.49
N LEU A 169 -0.13 -10.58 9.26
CA LEU A 169 0.30 -11.01 10.60
C LEU A 169 1.36 -12.10 10.54
N ASP A 170 1.32 -12.92 9.49
CA ASP A 170 2.24 -14.02 9.28
C ASP A 170 3.47 -13.56 8.50
N LYS A 171 4.66 -14.00 8.90
CA LYS A 171 5.84 -13.78 8.04
C LYS A 171 5.63 -14.55 6.74
N PRO A 172 5.97 -13.98 5.56
CA PRO A 172 5.79 -14.66 4.28
C PRO A 172 6.29 -16.11 4.24
N ILE A 173 7.49 -16.37 4.79
CA ILE A 173 8.10 -17.71 4.85
C ILE A 173 7.34 -18.72 5.74
N GLN A 174 6.50 -18.24 6.67
CA GLN A 174 5.69 -19.10 7.54
C GLN A 174 4.40 -19.56 6.85
N ILE A 175 4.02 -18.95 5.71
CA ILE A 175 2.84 -19.32 4.93
C ILE A 175 3.18 -20.52 4.05
N LYS A 176 3.13 -21.71 4.64
CA LYS A 176 3.45 -22.98 3.96
C LYS A 176 2.40 -23.44 2.96
N ILE A 177 1.12 -23.12 3.20
CA ILE A 177 0.00 -23.60 2.39
C ILE A 177 -0.72 -22.41 1.79
N TRP A 178 -0.88 -22.45 0.47
CA TRP A 178 -1.55 -21.42 -0.32
C TRP A 178 -2.84 -21.97 -0.95
N PRO A 179 -3.83 -21.10 -1.23
CA PRO A 179 -5.00 -21.48 -2.02
C PRO A 179 -4.60 -22.04 -3.38
N LYS A 180 -5.35 -23.02 -3.91
CA LYS A 180 -5.03 -23.67 -5.19
C LYS A 180 -4.93 -22.70 -6.38
N ASN A 181 -5.70 -21.61 -6.33
CA ASN A 181 -5.75 -20.60 -7.38
C ASN A 181 -4.69 -19.50 -7.22
N ALA A 182 -4.03 -19.44 -6.05
CA ALA A 182 -3.08 -18.37 -5.73
C ALA A 182 -1.87 -18.44 -6.65
N GLY A 183 -1.50 -17.30 -7.22
CA GLY A 183 -0.49 -17.10 -8.25
C GLY A 183 -0.84 -17.68 -9.63
N LYS A 184 -1.60 -18.79 -9.71
CA LYS A 184 -1.95 -19.45 -10.99
C LYS A 184 -3.00 -18.70 -11.79
N THR A 185 -3.91 -18.01 -11.10
CA THR A 185 -5.04 -17.33 -11.73
C THR A 185 -4.82 -15.82 -11.89
N LEU A 186 -3.66 -15.32 -11.47
CA LEU A 186 -3.25 -13.93 -11.64
C LEU A 186 -2.93 -13.66 -13.11
N GLN A 187 -3.68 -12.75 -13.71
CA GLN A 187 -3.56 -12.45 -15.14
C GLN A 187 -3.91 -11.00 -15.46
N ILE A 188 -3.44 -10.55 -16.62
CA ILE A 188 -3.86 -9.27 -17.21
C ILE A 188 -5.16 -9.51 -17.99
N LYS A 189 -6.27 -8.99 -17.48
CA LYS A 189 -7.60 -9.10 -18.10
C LYS A 189 -7.70 -8.26 -19.37
N SER A 190 -7.21 -7.02 -19.33
CA SER A 190 -7.21 -6.14 -20.51
C SER A 190 -6.17 -5.03 -20.42
N ILE A 191 -5.74 -4.54 -21.58
CA ILE A 191 -4.89 -3.37 -21.74
C ILE A 191 -5.56 -2.43 -22.76
N LYS A 192 -5.67 -1.14 -22.44
CA LYS A 192 -6.26 -0.11 -23.32
C LYS A 192 -5.37 1.12 -23.36
N LEU A 193 -5.11 1.65 -24.55
CA LEU A 193 -4.45 2.95 -24.71
C LEU A 193 -5.44 4.07 -24.42
N LEU A 194 -5.07 5.02 -23.56
CA LEU A 194 -5.88 6.19 -23.25
C LEU A 194 -5.46 7.38 -24.14
N ASN A 195 -6.41 7.95 -24.87
CA ASN A 195 -6.21 9.19 -25.62
C ASN A 195 -6.37 10.38 -24.68
N ILE A 196 -5.28 11.09 -24.36
CA ILE A 196 -5.30 12.14 -23.35
C ILE A 196 -5.16 13.50 -24.00
N MET A 197 -6.28 14.22 -24.14
CA MET A 197 -6.26 15.68 -24.35
C MET A 197 -6.46 16.48 -23.05
N ASN A 198 -7.17 15.93 -22.05
CA ASN A 198 -7.67 16.76 -20.94
C ASN A 198 -7.07 16.50 -19.53
N ASN A 199 -6.29 15.43 -19.31
CA ASN A 199 -5.80 15.06 -17.96
C ASN A 199 -4.26 14.98 -17.81
N LEU A 200 -3.51 15.33 -18.86
CA LEU A 200 -2.05 15.18 -18.91
C LEU A 200 -1.33 15.97 -17.81
N LEU A 201 -1.78 17.20 -17.52
CA LEU A 201 -1.18 18.09 -16.51
C LEU A 201 -1.27 17.57 -15.07
N LYS A 202 -2.34 16.85 -14.72
CA LYS A 202 -2.50 16.30 -13.37
C LYS A 202 -1.63 15.06 -13.17
N ILE A 203 -1.49 14.27 -14.22
CA ILE A 203 -0.69 13.05 -14.25
C ILE A 203 0.81 13.38 -14.26
N GLN A 204 1.23 14.36 -15.08
CA GLN A 204 2.62 14.80 -15.17
C GLN A 204 3.17 15.34 -13.85
N LYS A 205 2.35 15.93 -12.98
CA LYS A 205 2.78 16.42 -11.67
C LYS A 205 3.32 15.31 -10.74
N MET A 206 2.96 14.06 -10.99
CA MET A 206 3.39 12.91 -10.19
C MET A 206 4.38 12.01 -10.93
N ALA A 207 4.65 12.28 -12.21
CA ALA A 207 5.47 11.41 -13.04
C ALA A 207 6.97 11.68 -12.77
N PRO A 208 7.79 10.62 -12.65
CA PRO A 208 9.25 10.76 -12.54
C PRO A 208 9.89 11.35 -13.80
N PHE A 209 9.22 11.24 -14.96
CA PHE A 209 9.66 11.78 -16.25
C PHE A 209 8.45 12.19 -17.12
N LEU A 210 8.71 12.86 -18.25
CA LEU A 210 7.66 13.29 -19.18
C LEU A 210 7.07 12.08 -19.90
N THR A 211 5.80 11.78 -19.63
CA THR A 211 5.08 10.63 -20.20
C THR A 211 4.22 11.04 -21.38
N ASN A 212 4.31 10.30 -22.49
CA ASN A 212 3.56 10.60 -23.72
C ASN A 212 2.43 9.58 -23.97
N HIS A 213 2.55 8.38 -23.43
CA HIS A 213 1.61 7.29 -23.66
C HIS A 213 1.16 6.66 -22.35
N ILE A 214 -0.15 6.42 -22.22
CA ILE A 214 -0.76 5.92 -20.98
C ILE A 214 -1.66 4.75 -21.33
N TYR A 215 -1.39 3.61 -20.70
CA TYR A 215 -2.11 2.38 -20.87
C TYR A 215 -2.86 2.06 -19.58
N GLU A 216 -4.18 1.90 -19.67
CA GLU A 216 -4.99 1.32 -18.59
C GLU A 216 -4.85 -0.19 -18.64
N ILE A 217 -4.45 -0.80 -17.52
CA ILE A 217 -4.28 -2.24 -17.37
C ILE A 217 -5.23 -2.70 -16.27
N ILE A 218 -6.05 -3.70 -16.60
CA ILE A 218 -6.93 -4.37 -15.63
C ILE A 218 -6.31 -5.70 -15.29
N ILE A 219 -6.02 -5.91 -14.01
CA ILE A 219 -5.46 -7.14 -13.45
C ILE A 219 -6.58 -7.87 -12.74
N GLU A 220 -6.62 -9.19 -12.89
CA GLU A 220 -7.64 -10.05 -12.28
C GLU A 220 -6.96 -11.24 -11.60
N SER A 221 -7.49 -11.66 -10.46
CA SER A 221 -7.18 -12.94 -9.84
C SER A 221 -8.43 -13.58 -9.24
N LYS A 222 -8.48 -14.92 -9.23
CA LYS A 222 -9.58 -15.69 -8.62
C LYS A 222 -9.35 -16.00 -7.15
N SER A 223 -8.21 -15.59 -6.60
CA SER A 223 -7.89 -15.70 -5.17
C SER A 223 -7.16 -14.45 -4.69
N PRO A 224 -7.22 -14.14 -3.38
CA PRO A 224 -6.43 -13.05 -2.84
C PRO A 224 -4.93 -13.21 -3.13
N GLU A 225 -4.29 -12.13 -3.57
CA GLU A 225 -2.87 -12.09 -3.94
C GLU A 225 -2.15 -11.00 -3.14
N LEU A 226 -0.92 -11.29 -2.73
CA LEU A 226 -0.09 -10.38 -1.95
C LEU A 226 1.14 -9.94 -2.74
N PHE A 227 1.52 -8.66 -2.60
CA PHE A 227 2.73 -8.09 -3.21
C PHE A 227 2.77 -8.33 -4.71
N ILE A 228 1.68 -7.97 -5.40
CA ILE A 228 1.63 -8.05 -6.86
C ILE A 228 2.63 -7.04 -7.41
N ASN A 229 3.64 -7.55 -8.09
CA ASN A 229 4.66 -6.79 -8.76
C ASN A 229 4.47 -6.90 -10.27
N LEU A 230 4.49 -5.76 -10.95
CA LEU A 230 4.50 -5.67 -12.40
C LEU A 230 5.82 -5.10 -12.86
N ASP A 231 6.30 -5.64 -13.98
CA ASP A 231 7.52 -5.16 -14.61
C ASP A 231 7.41 -5.28 -16.13
N ILE A 232 8.27 -4.57 -16.85
CA ILE A 232 8.37 -4.66 -18.31
C ILE A 232 9.73 -5.24 -18.65
N ASP A 233 9.72 -6.22 -19.54
CA ASP A 233 10.96 -6.82 -20.02
C ASP A 233 11.93 -5.75 -20.56
N PRO A 234 13.18 -5.71 -20.06
CA PRO A 234 14.15 -4.68 -20.44
C PRO A 234 14.49 -4.70 -21.94
N ARG A 235 14.19 -5.77 -22.67
CA ARG A 235 14.35 -5.85 -24.13
C ARG A 235 13.49 -4.86 -24.91
N ILE A 236 12.43 -4.32 -24.31
CA ILE A 236 11.62 -3.26 -24.94
C ILE A 236 12.38 -1.93 -24.98
N ASP A 237 13.33 -1.71 -24.07
CA ASP A 237 14.15 -0.50 -23.99
C ASP A 237 13.31 0.79 -23.95
N VAL A 238 12.43 0.90 -22.95
CA VAL A 238 11.58 2.07 -22.74
C VAL A 238 11.61 2.53 -21.29
N GLU A 239 11.49 3.84 -21.09
CA GLU A 239 11.25 4.41 -19.78
C GLU A 239 9.77 4.25 -19.43
N PHE A 240 9.50 3.63 -18.28
CA PHE A 240 8.14 3.38 -17.83
C PHE A 240 8.00 3.51 -16.32
N TRP A 241 6.77 3.71 -15.86
CA TRP A 241 6.41 3.60 -14.45
C TRP A 241 4.93 3.24 -14.33
N PHE A 242 4.55 2.62 -13.21
CA PHE A 242 3.17 2.26 -12.94
C PHE A 242 2.52 3.25 -11.97
N SER A 243 1.20 3.46 -12.04
CA SER A 243 0.50 4.29 -11.06
C SER A 243 0.60 3.73 -9.64
N ILE A 244 0.58 2.40 -9.53
CA ILE A 244 0.76 1.63 -8.30
C ILE A 244 1.49 0.33 -8.64
N ASN A 245 2.33 -0.15 -7.72
CA ASN A 245 3.00 -1.44 -7.82
C ASN A 245 3.24 -1.99 -6.41
N GLY A 246 3.45 -3.30 -6.26
CA GLY A 246 3.59 -3.95 -4.95
C GLY A 246 2.30 -3.92 -4.11
N PHE A 247 1.15 -3.86 -4.76
CA PHE A 247 -0.16 -3.78 -4.09
C PHE A 247 -0.69 -5.18 -3.76
N HIS A 248 -1.88 -5.24 -3.14
CA HIS A 248 -2.53 -6.48 -2.75
C HIS A 248 -3.94 -6.55 -3.37
N LEU A 249 -4.38 -7.75 -3.75
CA LEU A 249 -5.78 -8.04 -4.10
C LEU A 249 -6.38 -8.83 -2.95
N ILE A 250 -7.15 -8.20 -2.05
CA ILE A 250 -7.67 -8.87 -0.84
C ILE A 250 -9.17 -8.64 -0.66
N ASN A 251 -9.63 -7.43 -0.94
CA ASN A 251 -11.02 -7.01 -0.90
C ASN A 251 -11.69 -7.01 -2.29
N GLU A 252 -10.88 -7.00 -3.35
CA GLU A 252 -11.28 -6.88 -4.74
C GLU A 252 -10.56 -7.98 -5.55
N ASN A 253 -11.26 -8.55 -6.53
CA ASN A 253 -10.69 -9.54 -7.46
C ASN A 253 -10.01 -8.89 -8.68
N GLU A 254 -10.31 -7.61 -8.93
CA GLU A 254 -9.79 -6.85 -10.05
C GLU A 254 -9.19 -5.52 -9.57
N LYS A 255 -8.09 -5.10 -10.19
CA LYS A 255 -7.49 -3.77 -9.99
C LYS A 255 -7.20 -3.10 -11.31
N ILE A 256 -7.53 -1.82 -11.39
CA ILE A 256 -7.13 -0.96 -12.51
C ILE A 256 -5.83 -0.26 -12.12
N ILE A 257 -4.83 -0.37 -12.98
CA ILE A 257 -3.57 0.36 -12.87
C ILE A 257 -3.29 1.09 -14.18
N HIS A 258 -2.49 2.14 -14.11
CA HIS A 258 -2.03 2.85 -15.29
C HIS A 258 -0.54 2.60 -15.48
N LEU A 259 -0.16 2.21 -16.69
CA LEU A 259 1.21 2.14 -17.14
C LEU A 259 1.51 3.40 -17.95
N TYR A 260 2.54 4.12 -17.54
CA TYR A 260 3.00 5.31 -18.18
C TYR A 260 4.31 5.03 -18.90
N ILE A 261 4.39 5.37 -20.19
CA ILE A 261 5.57 5.13 -21.02
C ILE A 261 6.04 6.47 -21.60
N SER A 262 7.36 6.71 -21.52
CA SER A 262 8.02 7.77 -22.27
C SER A 262 8.60 7.22 -23.55
N GLY A 263 8.40 7.95 -24.64
CA GLY A 263 8.87 7.54 -25.96
C GLY A 263 8.22 8.34 -27.09
N ASN A 264 8.83 8.22 -28.27
CA ASN A 264 8.34 8.86 -29.50
C ASN A 264 7.31 8.00 -30.25
N LYS A 265 7.23 6.71 -29.95
CA LYS A 265 6.32 5.76 -30.59
C LYS A 265 5.46 5.07 -29.55
N THR A 266 4.21 4.82 -29.92
CA THR A 266 3.32 3.95 -29.16
C THR A 266 3.78 2.51 -29.29
N ILE A 267 3.68 1.75 -28.20
CA ILE A 267 3.90 0.31 -28.19
C ILE A 267 2.56 -0.37 -28.50
N SER A 268 2.56 -1.37 -29.38
CA SER A 268 1.34 -2.12 -29.66
C SER A 268 0.91 -2.93 -28.43
N ILE A 269 -0.40 -3.10 -28.27
CA ILE A 269 -0.98 -3.79 -27.11
C ILE A 269 -0.51 -5.25 -27.05
N ASP A 270 -0.34 -5.90 -28.20
CA ASP A 270 0.10 -7.30 -28.25
C ASP A 270 1.55 -7.46 -27.81
N VAL A 271 2.42 -6.51 -28.16
CA VAL A 271 3.80 -6.47 -27.67
C VAL A 271 3.81 -6.25 -26.16
N LEU A 272 3.04 -5.27 -25.66
CA LEU A 272 2.94 -5.05 -24.21
C LEU A 272 2.45 -6.29 -23.46
N LYS A 273 1.41 -6.98 -23.95
CA LYS A 273 0.92 -8.21 -23.31
C LYS A 273 1.97 -9.31 -23.25
N HIS A 274 2.86 -9.39 -24.24
CA HIS A 274 3.89 -10.43 -24.30
C HIS A 274 5.05 -10.18 -23.34
N TYR A 275 5.43 -8.92 -23.18
CA TYR A 275 6.63 -8.53 -22.42
C TYR A 275 6.34 -7.97 -21.03
N LEU A 276 5.06 -7.77 -20.69
CA LEU A 276 4.69 -7.36 -19.34
C LEU A 276 4.70 -8.59 -18.43
N TRP A 277 5.48 -8.49 -17.36
CA TRP A 277 5.60 -9.53 -16.35
C TRP A 277 4.73 -9.17 -15.15
N ILE A 278 4.07 -10.18 -14.60
CA ILE A 278 3.28 -10.05 -13.39
C ILE A 278 3.61 -11.21 -12.45
N GLU A 279 3.89 -10.88 -11.20
CA GLU A 279 4.21 -11.84 -10.16
C GLU A 279 3.52 -11.44 -8.85
N SER A 280 3.27 -12.42 -8.00
CA SER A 280 2.84 -12.22 -6.62
C SER A 280 3.69 -13.07 -5.68
N LEU A 281 3.57 -12.82 -4.37
CA LEU A 281 4.21 -13.66 -3.36
C LEU A 281 3.87 -15.15 -3.53
N ALA A 282 2.64 -15.47 -3.95
CA ALA A 282 2.22 -16.84 -4.21
C ALA A 282 2.93 -17.45 -5.44
N THR A 283 3.18 -16.66 -6.49
CA THR A 283 3.90 -17.14 -7.69
C THR A 283 5.35 -17.50 -7.39
N LEU A 284 6.02 -16.77 -6.49
CA LEU A 284 7.39 -17.02 -6.09
C LEU A 284 7.51 -18.33 -5.30
N ASN A 285 6.61 -18.55 -4.34
CA ASN A 285 6.58 -19.80 -3.57
C ASN A 285 6.31 -21.05 -4.41
N MET A 286 5.69 -20.92 -5.59
CA MET A 286 5.49 -22.04 -6.51
C MET A 286 6.72 -22.37 -7.36
N LYS A 287 7.69 -21.46 -7.49
CA LYS A 287 8.94 -21.71 -8.25
C LYS A 287 9.99 -22.47 -7.43
N GLU A 288 9.83 -22.54 -6.10
CA GLU A 288 10.72 -23.28 -5.19
C GLU A 288 10.30 -24.74 -4.92
N LEU A 289 9.23 -25.23 -5.56
CA LEU A 289 8.72 -26.62 -5.47
C LEU A 289 8.87 -27.34 -6.82
#